data_AF-A0A1G1TDT5-F1
#
_entry.id   AF-A0A1G1TDT5-F1
#
_cell.length_a   1.000
_cell.length_b   1.000
_cell.length_c   1.000
_cell.angle_alpha   90.00
_cell.angle_beta   90.00
_cell.angle_gamma   90.00
#
_symmetry.space_group_name_H-M   'P 1'
#
loop_
_entity.id
_entity.type
_entity.pdbx_description
1 polymer ?
#
loop_
_entity_poly.entity_id
_entity_poly.type
_entity_poly.pdbx_seq_one_letter_code
_entity_poly.pdbx_strand_id
1 'polypeptide(L)'
;MLLPKLLPPDLATAALRRLRPTTAQLNDFSAHLAEMLRHLDPTKIERHGETHILDFLRQVTRPEGGSRYGNVHNKRDLVLHLADTADSPVAVVLEVKGPRNPLEMLAPDDLNRKAFQQLLLYYLEDRSDDRADDFKRLIVTTGYEWYIFDAVDFHRLFWKDKSLVRAFQDWKAGGKASPDTDFFYKSIAGKKLAALDGELRAAYVDLRPGVPTRPGELMSLYRLFHPAYLLKEPLTGRRDPNTLNQEFYNELLYLMGLKEDKAGGVRRIARCPEPERQPGSLLENTLRKLSTGHGLNNLPSAARDQYGEGYDQQLEQVALALCLMWVNRLLFLKLLEGQLVRYHDATLADTFRFLTPARLPEYDEVQTLFFEVLNRPPAERSPDVLADFPQVPYLNSSLFEPSLLEGQTIDISGLRDGLGLAPFPGSVLRKAGAPAVPAAKAHTAQAPQWAALPYLLHFLDAYDFATDPTTSHAPAPAEGGAPRRCAPARCPRPHPAAALGRRAGAGV
;
A
#
# COMPACT_ATOMS: atom_id res chain seq x y z
N MET A 1 -26.14 27.30 9.37
CA MET A 1 -25.46 27.47 8.07
C MET A 1 -24.53 26.28 7.85
N LEU A 2 -24.49 25.76 6.61
CA LEU A 2 -23.66 24.62 6.24
C LEU A 2 -22.20 25.04 6.20
N LEU A 3 -21.35 24.38 6.99
CA LEU A 3 -19.92 24.68 7.09
C LEU A 3 -19.09 23.67 6.30
N PRO A 4 -17.95 24.06 5.73
CA PRO A 4 -17.01 23.12 5.15
C PRO A 4 -16.27 22.36 6.26
N LYS A 5 -16.15 21.03 6.12
CA LYS A 5 -15.21 20.20 6.89
C LYS A 5 -14.04 19.83 6.00
N LEU A 6 -12.96 20.59 6.09
CA LEU A 6 -11.77 20.40 5.26
C LEU A 6 -10.95 19.21 5.77
N LEU A 7 -10.65 18.28 4.86
CA LEU A 7 -9.83 17.11 5.10
C LEU A 7 -8.50 17.25 4.36
N PRO A 8 -7.34 17.07 5.02
CA PRO A 8 -6.07 17.06 4.33
C PRO A 8 -5.97 15.84 3.38
N PRO A 9 -5.09 15.87 2.36
CA PRO A 9 -5.02 14.84 1.34
C PRO A 9 -4.80 13.42 1.87
N ASP A 10 -4.00 13.25 2.93
CA ASP A 10 -3.68 11.96 3.55
C ASP A 10 -4.88 11.29 4.24
N LEU A 11 -5.77 12.11 4.83
CA LEU A 11 -7.02 11.66 5.44
C LEU A 11 -8.08 11.40 4.38
N ALA A 12 -8.23 12.31 3.42
CA ALA A 12 -9.17 12.17 2.31
C ALA A 12 -8.90 10.90 1.49
N THR A 13 -7.63 10.55 1.29
CA THR A 13 -7.19 9.42 0.47
C THR A 13 -6.81 8.18 1.29
N ALA A 14 -7.27 8.08 2.54
CA ALA A 14 -6.89 6.98 3.43
C ALA A 14 -7.14 5.58 2.82
N ALA A 15 -8.25 5.42 2.09
CA ALA A 15 -8.58 4.17 1.39
C ALA A 15 -7.59 3.80 0.27
N LEU A 16 -6.82 4.77 -0.24
CA LEU A 16 -5.82 4.60 -1.28
C LEU A 16 -4.39 4.53 -0.74
N ARG A 17 -4.19 4.37 0.58
CA ARG A 17 -2.85 4.20 1.15
C ARG A 17 -2.09 3.01 0.57
N ARG A 18 -2.81 2.02 0.03
CA ARG A 18 -2.27 0.84 -0.67
C ARG A 18 -1.73 1.15 -2.07
N LEU A 19 -2.11 2.29 -2.66
CA LEU A 19 -1.54 2.79 -3.89
C LEU A 19 -0.08 3.18 -3.63
N ARG A 20 0.81 2.46 -4.30
CA ARG A 20 2.27 2.60 -4.26
C ARG A 20 2.75 2.88 -5.69
N PRO A 21 2.77 4.15 -6.13
CA PRO A 21 3.34 4.50 -7.41
C PRO A 21 4.84 4.15 -7.45
N THR A 22 5.33 3.84 -8.64
CA THR A 22 6.77 3.72 -8.89
C THR A 22 7.44 5.08 -8.76
N THR A 23 8.77 5.09 -8.58
CA THR A 23 9.56 6.33 -8.57
C THR A 23 9.34 7.15 -9.84
N ALA A 24 9.24 6.49 -11.00
CA ALA A 24 8.95 7.16 -12.26
C ALA A 24 7.58 7.85 -12.23
N GLN A 25 6.52 7.15 -11.82
CA GLN A 25 5.17 7.71 -11.71
C GLN A 25 5.09 8.91 -10.76
N LEU A 26 5.81 8.88 -9.64
CA LEU A 26 5.87 10.02 -8.71
C LEU A 26 6.62 11.21 -9.30
N ASN A 27 7.72 10.96 -10.00
CA ASN A 27 8.49 12.02 -10.66
C ASN A 27 7.67 12.66 -11.79
N ASP A 28 6.97 11.86 -12.59
CA ASP A 28 6.10 12.35 -13.67
C ASP A 28 4.95 13.19 -13.09
N PHE A 29 4.29 12.70 -12.03
CA PHE A 29 3.27 13.48 -11.32
C PHE A 29 3.82 14.82 -10.80
N SER A 30 4.99 14.79 -10.16
CA SER A 30 5.66 15.99 -9.66
C SER A 30 5.97 16.98 -10.77
N ALA A 31 6.40 16.49 -11.95
CA ALA A 31 6.69 17.33 -13.10
C ALA A 31 5.42 17.98 -13.68
N HIS A 32 4.34 17.21 -13.84
CA HIS A 32 3.05 17.74 -14.31
C HIS A 32 2.49 18.78 -13.34
N LEU A 33 2.60 18.55 -12.03
CA LEU A 33 2.16 19.49 -11.01
C LEU A 33 2.98 20.80 -11.06
N ALA A 34 4.31 20.68 -11.19
CA ALA A 34 5.18 21.84 -11.33
C ALA A 34 4.85 22.67 -12.58
N GLU A 35 4.61 22.00 -13.71
CA GLU A 35 4.28 22.66 -14.97
C GLU A 35 2.95 23.42 -14.88
N MET A 36 1.92 22.84 -14.25
CA MET A 36 0.67 23.56 -13.99
C MET A 36 0.90 24.82 -13.16
N LEU A 37 1.59 24.70 -12.03
CA LEU A 37 1.84 25.82 -11.11
C LEU A 37 2.66 26.93 -11.76
N ARG A 38 3.58 26.59 -12.67
CA ARG A 38 4.41 27.54 -13.42
C ARG A 38 3.59 28.49 -14.30
N HIS A 39 2.43 28.04 -14.81
CA HIS A 39 1.60 28.84 -15.71
C HIS A 39 0.42 29.55 -15.03
N LEU A 40 0.17 29.28 -13.75
CA LEU A 40 -0.88 29.94 -12.96
C LEU A 40 -0.50 31.35 -12.45
N ASP A 41 0.63 31.89 -12.90
CA ASP A 41 1.18 33.20 -12.53
C ASP A 41 0.11 34.32 -12.54
N PRO A 42 -0.19 34.96 -11.39
CA PRO A 42 -1.25 35.96 -11.24
C PRO A 42 -1.00 37.26 -12.03
N THR A 43 0.20 37.44 -12.59
CA THR A 43 0.50 38.57 -13.49
C THR A 43 0.06 38.33 -14.94
N LYS A 44 -0.35 37.10 -15.29
CA LYS A 44 -0.81 36.71 -16.63
C LYS A 44 -2.34 36.65 -16.71
N ILE A 45 -2.88 37.04 -17.86
CA ILE A 45 -4.31 37.31 -18.08
C ILE A 45 -5.17 36.05 -17.85
N GLU A 46 -6.23 36.24 -17.06
CA GLU A 46 -7.21 35.31 -16.45
C GLU A 46 -7.72 34.10 -17.27
N ARG A 47 -7.52 34.05 -18.60
CA ARG A 47 -7.98 32.94 -19.46
C ARG A 47 -7.00 31.79 -19.64
N HIS A 48 -5.76 31.90 -19.16
CA HIS A 48 -4.75 30.85 -19.38
C HIS A 48 -4.75 29.73 -18.32
N GLY A 49 -5.21 29.99 -17.09
CA GLY A 49 -5.10 29.02 -15.99
C GLY A 49 -5.96 27.77 -16.14
N GLU A 50 -7.16 27.90 -16.70
CA GLU A 50 -8.11 26.80 -16.90
C GLU A 50 -7.54 25.69 -17.79
N THR A 51 -6.91 26.06 -18.91
CA THR A 51 -6.26 25.11 -19.81
C THR A 51 -5.19 24.29 -19.09
N HIS A 52 -4.35 24.94 -18.28
CA HIS A 52 -3.28 24.25 -17.56
C HIS A 52 -3.80 23.35 -16.44
N ILE A 53 -4.87 23.75 -15.76
CA ILE A 53 -5.57 22.92 -14.77
C ILE A 53 -6.14 21.67 -15.45
N LEU A 54 -6.80 21.82 -16.59
CA LEU A 54 -7.33 20.70 -17.36
C LEU A 54 -6.23 19.78 -17.89
N ASP A 55 -5.15 20.36 -18.44
CA ASP A 55 -4.04 19.59 -18.97
C ASP A 55 -3.36 18.78 -17.87
N PHE A 56 -3.16 19.36 -16.68
CA PHE A 56 -2.69 18.62 -15.51
C PHE A 56 -3.62 17.44 -15.18
N LEU A 57 -4.93 17.69 -15.08
CA LEU A 57 -5.91 16.66 -14.76
C LEU A 57 -5.94 15.55 -15.82
N ARG A 58 -5.80 15.88 -17.11
CA ARG A 58 -5.70 14.89 -18.19
C ARG A 58 -4.49 13.98 -18.02
N GLN A 59 -3.32 14.56 -17.73
CA GLN A 59 -2.07 13.81 -17.56
C GLN A 59 -2.15 12.85 -16.35
N VAL A 60 -2.70 13.31 -15.22
CA VAL A 60 -2.73 12.50 -13.99
C VAL A 60 -3.88 11.50 -13.92
N THR A 61 -4.93 11.66 -14.74
CA THR A 61 -6.07 10.73 -14.81
C THR A 61 -5.98 9.69 -15.94
N ARG A 62 -4.99 9.82 -16.83
CA ARG A 62 -4.63 8.84 -17.89
C ARG A 62 -3.11 8.74 -18.10
N PRO A 63 -2.34 8.27 -17.10
CA PRO A 63 -0.90 8.12 -17.24
C PRO A 63 -0.48 7.14 -18.35
N GLU A 64 -1.35 6.20 -18.74
CA GLU A 64 -1.15 5.24 -19.84
C GLU A 64 -1.35 5.81 -21.25
N GLY A 65 -1.75 7.09 -21.38
CA GLY A 65 -2.08 7.75 -22.65
C GLY A 65 -3.58 7.74 -22.97
N GLY A 66 -3.99 8.67 -23.84
CA GLY A 66 -5.40 8.97 -24.12
C GLY A 66 -5.79 10.36 -23.63
N SER A 67 -7.04 10.74 -23.84
CA SER A 67 -7.57 12.03 -23.37
C SER A 67 -8.98 11.83 -22.85
N ARG A 68 -9.16 11.87 -21.53
CA ARG A 68 -10.47 12.12 -20.93
C ARG A 68 -10.83 13.56 -21.29
N TYR A 69 -11.65 13.70 -22.32
CA TYR A 69 -11.97 14.99 -22.95
C TYR A 69 -12.52 15.99 -21.93
N GLY A 70 -12.30 17.28 -22.19
CA GLY A 70 -12.76 18.37 -21.32
C GLY A 70 -13.77 19.32 -21.96
N ASN A 71 -14.25 19.03 -23.19
CA ASN A 71 -15.17 19.92 -23.90
C ASN A 71 -16.48 19.21 -24.23
N VAL A 72 -17.58 19.80 -23.76
CA VAL A 72 -18.92 19.49 -24.26
C VAL A 72 -19.37 20.65 -25.14
N HIS A 73 -19.81 20.37 -26.37
CA HIS A 73 -20.50 21.36 -27.20
C HIS A 73 -21.68 21.95 -26.40
N ASN A 74 -21.64 23.27 -26.18
CA ASN A 74 -22.49 24.14 -25.33
C ASN A 74 -21.94 24.49 -23.94
N LYS A 75 -21.31 25.68 -23.87
CA LYS A 75 -21.10 26.56 -22.69
C LYS A 75 -20.33 26.03 -21.48
N ARG A 76 -19.80 24.80 -21.46
CA ARG A 76 -19.04 24.29 -20.29
C ARG A 76 -17.72 23.64 -20.72
N ASP A 77 -16.64 24.33 -20.35
CA ASP A 77 -15.26 24.01 -20.76
C ASP A 77 -14.47 23.23 -19.68
N LEU A 78 -15.11 22.84 -18.56
CA LEU A 78 -14.41 22.38 -17.33
C LEU A 78 -14.99 21.09 -16.73
N VAL A 79 -14.94 19.99 -17.48
CA VAL A 79 -15.39 18.66 -17.02
C VAL A 79 -14.35 17.57 -17.27
N LEU A 80 -14.43 16.46 -16.53
CA LEU A 80 -13.74 15.21 -16.84
C LEU A 80 -14.76 14.10 -17.06
N HIS A 81 -14.59 13.34 -18.13
CA HIS A 81 -15.46 12.22 -18.48
C HIS A 81 -14.90 10.88 -17.99
N LEU A 82 -15.77 9.87 -17.87
CA LEU A 82 -15.36 8.50 -17.51
C LEU A 82 -14.51 7.83 -18.59
N ALA A 83 -14.74 8.13 -19.87
CA ALA A 83 -14.00 7.55 -20.98
C ALA A 83 -13.44 8.63 -21.91
N ASP A 84 -12.67 8.20 -22.90
CA ASP A 84 -11.93 9.08 -23.81
C ASP A 84 -12.80 9.57 -24.98
N THR A 85 -14.10 9.74 -24.76
CA THR A 85 -15.08 10.21 -25.75
C THR A 85 -15.97 11.31 -25.16
N ALA A 86 -16.30 12.32 -25.97
CA ALA A 86 -17.14 13.45 -25.57
C ALA A 86 -18.58 13.06 -25.18
N ASP A 87 -19.06 11.91 -25.68
CA ASP A 87 -20.39 11.37 -25.37
C ASP A 87 -20.41 10.52 -24.09
N SER A 88 -19.25 10.21 -23.51
CA SER A 88 -19.22 9.43 -22.26
C SER A 88 -19.72 10.25 -21.06
N PRO A 89 -20.23 9.61 -19.99
CA PRO A 89 -20.80 10.34 -18.87
C PRO A 89 -19.79 11.27 -18.19
N VAL A 90 -20.29 12.43 -17.72
CA VAL A 90 -19.48 13.38 -16.95
C VAL A 90 -19.23 12.80 -15.55
N ALA A 91 -17.96 12.64 -15.19
CA ALA A 91 -17.52 12.08 -13.91
C ALA A 91 -17.17 13.17 -12.89
N VAL A 92 -16.55 14.26 -13.35
CA VAL A 92 -16.12 15.37 -12.52
C VAL A 92 -16.51 16.68 -13.19
N VAL A 93 -17.08 17.59 -12.41
CA VAL A 93 -17.33 18.98 -12.82
C VAL A 93 -16.47 19.92 -12.00
N LEU A 94 -15.92 20.94 -12.65
CA LEU A 94 -15.03 21.91 -12.03
C LEU A 94 -15.56 23.33 -12.18
N GLU A 95 -15.43 24.13 -11.13
CA GLU A 95 -15.53 25.59 -11.19
C GLU A 95 -14.14 26.16 -10.88
N VAL A 96 -13.57 26.89 -11.84
CA VAL A 96 -12.26 27.53 -11.70
C VAL A 96 -12.44 29.01 -11.38
N LYS A 97 -11.68 29.52 -10.42
CA LYS A 97 -11.67 30.95 -10.05
C LYS A 97 -10.30 31.58 -10.27
N GLY A 98 -10.32 32.76 -10.89
CA GLY A 98 -9.15 33.61 -11.01
C GLY A 98 -8.78 34.27 -9.67
N PRO A 99 -7.52 34.70 -9.50
CA PRO A 99 -7.05 35.34 -8.27
C PRO A 99 -7.59 36.78 -8.10
N ARG A 100 -8.22 37.36 -9.13
CA ARG A 100 -8.62 38.78 -9.16
C ARG A 100 -9.75 39.13 -8.19
N ASN A 101 -10.69 38.21 -7.97
CA ASN A 101 -11.82 38.43 -7.08
C ASN A 101 -11.88 37.35 -6.00
N PRO A 102 -11.05 37.45 -4.94
CA PRO A 102 -10.96 36.42 -3.91
C PRO A 102 -12.28 36.24 -3.15
N LEU A 103 -13.17 37.23 -3.16
CA LEU A 103 -14.48 37.13 -2.51
C LEU A 103 -15.43 36.15 -3.21
N GLU A 104 -15.18 35.79 -4.47
CA GLU A 104 -15.95 34.75 -5.17
C GLU A 104 -15.57 33.34 -4.76
N MET A 105 -14.32 33.15 -4.30
CA MET A 105 -13.78 31.86 -3.91
C MET A 105 -14.36 31.40 -2.57
N LEU A 106 -14.28 30.09 -2.31
CA LEU A 106 -14.60 29.51 -1.01
C LEU A 106 -13.66 30.04 0.08
N ALA A 107 -14.17 30.16 1.30
CA ALA A 107 -13.37 30.40 2.49
C ALA A 107 -13.38 29.14 3.40
N PRO A 108 -12.38 28.98 4.30
CA PRO A 108 -12.29 27.83 5.19
C PRO A 108 -13.48 27.63 6.13
N ASP A 109 -14.34 28.63 6.27
CA ASP A 109 -15.53 28.66 7.13
C ASP A 109 -16.82 29.03 6.39
N ASP A 110 -16.77 29.25 5.07
CA ASP A 110 -17.92 29.74 4.30
C ASP A 110 -18.03 29.12 2.91
N LEU A 111 -18.99 28.22 2.77
CA LEU A 111 -19.39 27.60 1.50
C LEU A 111 -20.35 28.47 0.68
N ASN A 112 -20.99 29.49 1.28
CA ASN A 112 -22.03 30.28 0.62
C ASN A 112 -21.44 31.40 -0.23
N ARG A 113 -20.54 31.01 -1.14
CA ARG A 113 -19.79 31.88 -2.03
C ARG A 113 -20.15 31.57 -3.48
N LYS A 114 -19.87 32.54 -4.35
CA LYS A 114 -20.26 32.47 -5.77
C LYS A 114 -19.71 31.22 -6.46
N ALA A 115 -18.47 30.81 -6.17
CA ALA A 115 -17.88 29.61 -6.75
C ALA A 115 -18.67 28.33 -6.42
N PHE A 116 -19.12 28.17 -5.16
CA PHE A 116 -19.94 27.01 -4.79
C PHE A 116 -21.34 27.07 -5.38
N GLN A 117 -21.94 28.26 -5.44
CA GLN A 117 -23.26 28.46 -6.04
C GLN A 117 -23.24 28.14 -7.55
N GLN A 118 -22.14 28.47 -8.25
CA GLN A 118 -21.91 28.07 -9.64
C GLN A 118 -21.70 26.57 -9.79
N LEU A 119 -20.87 25.97 -8.93
CA LEU A 119 -20.67 24.52 -8.93
C LEU A 119 -22.00 23.77 -8.70
N LEU A 120 -22.83 24.27 -7.78
CA LEU A 120 -24.17 23.73 -7.53
C LEU A 120 -25.10 23.91 -8.73
N LEU A 121 -25.05 25.06 -9.42
CA LEU A 121 -25.80 25.27 -10.66
C LEU A 121 -25.44 24.21 -11.70
N TYR A 122 -24.13 24.01 -11.97
CA TYR A 122 -23.69 23.03 -12.96
C TYR A 122 -24.10 21.61 -12.59
N TYR A 123 -24.00 21.25 -11.31
CA TYR A 123 -24.47 19.97 -10.81
C TYR A 123 -25.97 19.76 -11.10
N LEU A 124 -26.82 20.74 -10.81
CA LEU A 124 -28.27 20.64 -11.03
C LEU A 124 -28.64 20.62 -12.52
N GLU A 125 -27.91 21.37 -13.35
CA GLU A 125 -28.09 21.36 -14.81
C GLU A 125 -27.78 19.98 -15.39
N ASP A 126 -26.60 19.41 -15.10
CA ASP A 126 -26.22 18.09 -15.63
C ASP A 126 -27.15 16.99 -15.14
N ARG A 127 -27.54 17.05 -13.86
CA ARG A 127 -28.44 16.06 -13.25
C ARG A 127 -29.84 16.11 -13.87
N SER A 128 -30.28 17.27 -14.35
CA SER A 128 -31.58 17.45 -15.00
C SER A 128 -31.58 17.07 -16.47
N ASP A 129 -30.42 17.17 -17.15
CA ASP A 129 -30.27 16.84 -18.57
C ASP A 129 -29.85 15.37 -18.79
N ASP A 130 -29.90 14.54 -17.75
CA ASP A 130 -29.54 13.10 -17.72
C ASP A 130 -28.09 12.78 -18.15
N ARG A 131 -27.19 13.76 -18.03
CA ARG A 131 -25.76 13.62 -18.37
C ARG A 131 -24.89 13.18 -17.19
N ALA A 132 -25.51 12.89 -16.04
CA ALA A 132 -24.86 12.90 -14.73
C ALA A 132 -25.35 11.84 -13.72
N ASP A 133 -25.89 10.71 -14.18
CA ASP A 133 -26.07 9.53 -13.31
C ASP A 133 -24.76 9.03 -12.66
N ASP A 134 -23.62 9.46 -13.21
CA ASP A 134 -22.32 8.94 -12.87
C ASP A 134 -21.35 9.90 -12.17
N PHE A 135 -21.79 11.06 -11.69
CA PHE A 135 -20.89 11.98 -10.97
C PHE A 135 -20.12 11.29 -9.83
N LYS A 136 -18.81 11.51 -9.79
CA LYS A 136 -17.89 10.95 -8.80
C LYS A 136 -17.38 12.03 -7.85
N ARG A 137 -17.01 13.19 -8.40
CA ARG A 137 -16.50 14.36 -7.65
C ARG A 137 -16.96 15.68 -8.23
N LEU A 138 -16.93 16.72 -7.40
CA LEU A 138 -17.07 18.11 -7.82
C LEU A 138 -15.92 18.93 -7.27
N ILE A 139 -15.40 19.87 -8.04
CA ILE A 139 -14.19 20.61 -7.69
C ILE A 139 -14.41 22.11 -7.78
N VAL A 140 -13.98 22.86 -6.76
CA VAL A 140 -13.73 24.30 -6.86
C VAL A 140 -12.23 24.51 -6.75
N THR A 141 -11.62 25.25 -7.68
CA THR A 141 -10.17 25.46 -7.65
C THR A 141 -9.71 26.81 -8.19
N THR A 142 -8.60 27.33 -7.66
CA THR A 142 -7.83 28.43 -8.28
C THR A 142 -6.60 27.92 -9.03
N GLY A 143 -6.43 26.60 -9.07
CA GLY A 143 -5.18 25.92 -9.44
C GLY A 143 -4.18 25.85 -8.29
N TYR A 144 -4.21 26.82 -7.36
CA TYR A 144 -3.46 26.77 -6.11
C TYR A 144 -4.26 26.12 -4.99
N GLU A 145 -5.48 26.59 -4.75
CA GLU A 145 -6.38 26.03 -3.75
C GLU A 145 -7.34 25.05 -4.43
N TRP A 146 -7.48 23.86 -3.87
CA TRP A 146 -8.35 22.81 -4.40
C TRP A 146 -9.33 22.35 -3.33
N TYR A 147 -10.62 22.43 -3.62
CA TYR A 147 -11.70 21.88 -2.82
C TYR A 147 -12.38 20.77 -3.60
N ILE A 148 -12.27 19.53 -3.14
CA ILE A 148 -12.79 18.34 -3.85
C ILE A 148 -13.88 17.68 -3.01
N PHE A 149 -15.11 17.67 -3.53
CA PHE A 149 -16.31 17.17 -2.87
C PHE A 149 -16.73 15.80 -3.41
N ASP A 150 -17.33 14.95 -2.56
CA ASP A 150 -17.97 13.71 -3.01
C ASP A 150 -19.35 14.01 -3.62
N ALA A 151 -19.60 13.52 -4.83
CA ALA A 151 -20.89 13.68 -5.48
C ALA A 151 -22.05 13.03 -4.72
N VAL A 152 -21.78 12.04 -3.86
CA VAL A 152 -22.78 11.41 -2.99
C VAL A 152 -23.35 12.42 -1.99
N ASP A 153 -22.53 13.32 -1.47
CA ASP A 153 -22.99 14.36 -0.56
C ASP A 153 -23.85 15.40 -1.28
N PHE A 154 -23.47 15.79 -2.51
CA PHE A 154 -24.28 16.68 -3.34
C PHE A 154 -25.66 16.06 -3.65
N HIS A 155 -25.69 14.77 -3.98
CA HIS A 155 -26.92 14.05 -4.21
C HIS A 155 -27.81 14.05 -2.97
N ARG A 156 -27.23 13.72 -1.81
CA ARG A 156 -27.96 13.64 -0.53
C ARG A 156 -28.50 15.00 -0.09
N LEU A 157 -27.73 16.08 -0.22
CA LEU A 157 -28.06 17.40 0.31
C LEU A 157 -28.88 18.26 -0.63
N PHE A 158 -28.64 18.17 -1.94
CA PHE A 158 -29.21 19.09 -2.92
C PHE A 158 -30.18 18.40 -3.89
N TRP A 159 -29.81 17.27 -4.50
CA TRP A 159 -30.70 16.61 -5.46
C TRP A 159 -31.92 15.95 -4.80
N LYS A 160 -31.75 15.35 -3.62
CA LYS A 160 -32.87 14.79 -2.85
C LYS A 160 -33.80 15.85 -2.27
N ASP A 161 -33.36 17.11 -2.23
CA ASP A 161 -34.23 18.20 -1.82
C ASP A 161 -35.15 18.62 -2.97
N LYS A 162 -36.37 18.06 -2.95
CA LYS A 162 -37.42 18.36 -3.93
C LYS A 162 -37.78 19.85 -3.98
N SER A 163 -37.64 20.60 -2.88
CA SER A 163 -37.94 22.02 -2.86
C SER A 163 -36.91 22.83 -3.64
N LEU A 164 -35.62 22.51 -3.46
CA LEU A 164 -34.52 23.11 -4.22
C LEU A 164 -34.63 22.76 -5.70
N VAL A 165 -34.81 21.48 -6.03
CA VAL A 165 -34.91 21.00 -7.41
C VAL A 165 -36.09 21.65 -8.14
N ARG A 166 -37.26 21.75 -7.48
CA ARG A 166 -38.41 22.44 -8.06
C ARG A 166 -38.15 23.94 -8.26
N ALA A 167 -37.55 24.62 -7.28
CA ALA A 167 -37.21 26.03 -7.41
C ALA A 167 -36.24 26.30 -8.57
N PHE A 168 -35.26 25.40 -8.77
CA PHE A 168 -34.35 25.42 -9.90
C PHE A 168 -35.07 25.19 -11.24
N GLN A 169 -35.93 24.18 -11.34
CA GLN A 169 -36.70 23.88 -12.56
C GLN A 169 -37.66 25.02 -12.94
N ASP A 170 -38.38 25.58 -11.96
CA ASP A 170 -39.24 26.75 -12.17
C ASP A 170 -38.44 27.93 -12.72
N TRP A 171 -37.23 28.17 -12.20
CA TRP A 171 -36.35 29.24 -12.66
C TRP A 171 -35.83 28.98 -14.08
N LYS A 172 -35.37 27.76 -14.38
CA LYS A 172 -34.92 27.34 -15.72
C LYS A 172 -36.04 27.47 -16.77
N ALA A 173 -37.30 27.30 -16.36
CA ALA A 173 -38.49 27.47 -17.19
C ALA A 173 -39.00 28.93 -17.30
N GLY A 174 -38.31 29.92 -16.71
CA GLY A 174 -38.73 31.32 -16.73
C GLY A 174 -39.87 31.68 -15.77
N GLY A 175 -40.22 30.79 -14.83
CA GLY A 175 -41.30 30.97 -13.86
C GLY A 175 -40.93 31.74 -12.59
N LYS A 176 -39.77 32.41 -12.56
CA LYS A 176 -39.31 33.24 -11.42
C LYS A 176 -39.11 34.70 -11.85
N ALA A 177 -38.91 35.56 -10.86
CA ALA A 177 -38.85 37.02 -11.05
C ALA A 177 -37.74 37.51 -12.00
N SER A 178 -36.67 36.74 -12.19
CA SER A 178 -35.64 36.99 -13.20
C SER A 178 -35.07 35.66 -13.72
N PRO A 179 -34.76 35.55 -15.03
CA PRO A 179 -34.08 34.40 -15.62
C PRO A 179 -32.56 34.43 -15.43
N ASP A 180 -32.01 35.48 -14.81
CA ASP A 180 -30.56 35.69 -14.71
C ASP A 180 -29.93 34.74 -13.69
N THR A 181 -28.69 34.32 -13.93
CA THR A 181 -27.94 33.42 -13.03
C THR A 181 -27.68 34.05 -11.66
N ASP A 182 -27.58 35.39 -11.57
CA ASP A 182 -27.46 36.10 -10.29
C ASP A 182 -28.69 35.91 -9.40
N PHE A 183 -29.89 35.78 -10.00
CA PHE A 183 -31.09 35.44 -9.26
C PHE A 183 -30.99 34.03 -8.67
N PHE A 184 -30.53 33.04 -9.45
CA PHE A 184 -30.29 31.69 -8.95
C PHE A 184 -29.28 31.70 -7.79
N TYR A 185 -28.13 32.36 -7.97
CA TYR A 185 -27.06 32.42 -6.98
C TYR A 185 -27.54 33.00 -5.64
N LYS A 186 -28.20 34.16 -5.66
CA LYS A 186 -28.59 34.86 -4.43
C LYS A 186 -29.90 34.34 -3.84
N SER A 187 -30.90 34.08 -4.68
CA SER A 187 -32.26 33.84 -4.23
C SER A 187 -32.65 32.37 -4.11
N ILE A 188 -31.89 31.45 -4.74
CA ILE A 188 -32.16 30.01 -4.72
C ILE A 188 -31.02 29.29 -3.98
N ALA A 189 -29.83 29.24 -4.60
CA ALA A 189 -28.68 28.54 -4.03
C ALA A 189 -28.24 29.17 -2.71
N GLY A 190 -28.04 30.49 -2.68
CA GLY A 190 -27.55 31.19 -1.49
C GLY A 190 -28.48 31.09 -0.29
N LYS A 191 -29.80 31.18 -0.51
CA LYS A 191 -30.80 30.95 0.55
C LYS A 191 -30.77 29.50 1.04
N LYS A 192 -30.64 28.53 0.13
CA LYS A 192 -30.57 27.12 0.50
C LYS A 192 -29.34 26.82 1.35
N LEU A 193 -28.17 27.32 0.97
CA LEU A 193 -26.92 27.11 1.70
C LEU A 193 -26.95 27.76 3.09
N ALA A 194 -27.54 28.95 3.20
CA ALA A 194 -27.71 29.64 4.48
C ALA A 194 -28.64 28.86 5.44
N ALA A 195 -29.70 28.23 4.90
CA ALA A 195 -30.70 27.51 5.66
C ALA A 195 -30.31 26.07 6.04
N LEU A 196 -29.28 25.50 5.42
CA LEU A 196 -28.76 24.19 5.81
C LEU A 196 -27.91 24.31 7.08
N ASP A 197 -27.93 23.29 7.92
CA ASP A 197 -27.06 23.16 9.09
C ASP A 197 -26.22 21.89 8.97
N GLY A 198 -25.03 21.91 9.59
CA GLY A 198 -24.10 20.78 9.61
C GLY A 198 -22.83 21.03 8.79
N GLU A 199 -22.15 19.95 8.43
CA GLU A 199 -20.86 19.98 7.74
C GLU A 199 -20.92 19.29 6.38
N LEU A 200 -20.26 19.89 5.38
CA LEU A 200 -19.97 19.26 4.09
C LEU A 200 -18.48 18.98 3.97
N ARG A 201 -18.11 17.71 3.81
CA ARG A 201 -16.72 17.29 3.72
C ARG A 201 -16.13 17.67 2.36
N ALA A 202 -14.92 18.23 2.39
CA ALA A 202 -14.12 18.51 1.20
C ALA A 202 -12.68 18.09 1.45
N ALA A 203 -12.07 17.37 0.50
CA ALA A 203 -10.62 17.29 0.51
C ALA A 203 -10.06 18.66 0.11
N TYR A 204 -9.10 19.16 0.88
CA TYR A 204 -8.52 20.48 0.68
C TYR A 204 -7.01 20.41 0.57
N VAL A 205 -6.45 21.15 -0.38
CA VAL A 205 -5.02 21.42 -0.44
C VAL A 205 -4.74 22.81 -1.00
N ASP A 206 -3.71 23.44 -0.45
CA ASP A 206 -3.14 24.71 -0.91
C ASP A 206 -1.73 24.48 -1.45
N LEU A 207 -1.56 24.76 -2.74
CA LEU A 207 -0.32 24.57 -3.49
C LEU A 207 0.46 25.87 -3.70
N ARG A 208 0.07 26.99 -3.05
CA ARG A 208 0.88 28.23 -3.05
C ARG A 208 2.33 28.02 -2.57
N PRO A 209 2.61 27.12 -1.60
CA PRO A 209 4.00 26.80 -1.23
C PRO A 209 4.82 26.12 -2.34
N GLY A 210 4.18 25.66 -3.43
CA GLY A 210 4.80 24.92 -4.52
C GLY A 210 4.62 23.41 -4.41
N VAL A 211 5.36 22.67 -5.23
CA VAL A 211 5.34 21.20 -5.22
C VAL A 211 5.98 20.68 -3.92
N PRO A 212 5.30 19.82 -3.14
CA PRO A 212 5.87 19.30 -1.90
C PRO A 212 7.13 18.48 -2.13
N THR A 213 8.16 18.74 -1.30
CA THR A 213 9.42 17.99 -1.33
C THR A 213 9.44 16.81 -0.36
N ARG A 214 8.55 16.80 0.65
CA ARG A 214 8.44 15.66 1.58
C ARG A 214 7.74 14.48 0.88
N PRO A 215 8.32 13.26 0.87
CA PRO A 215 7.75 12.12 0.15
C PRO A 215 6.32 11.77 0.57
N GLY A 216 5.98 11.91 1.85
CA GLY A 216 4.63 11.62 2.36
C GLY A 216 3.56 12.57 1.84
N GLU A 217 3.88 13.87 1.69
CA GLU A 217 2.96 14.87 1.15
C GLU A 217 2.77 14.69 -0.35
N LEU A 218 3.85 14.51 -1.10
CA LEU A 218 3.79 14.25 -2.53
C LEU A 218 3.00 12.98 -2.83
N MET A 219 3.18 11.92 -2.04
CA MET A 219 2.41 10.68 -2.14
C MET A 219 0.91 10.90 -1.86
N SER A 220 0.57 11.75 -0.90
CA SER A 220 -0.82 12.02 -0.54
C SER A 220 -1.51 12.87 -1.61
N LEU A 221 -0.78 13.82 -2.22
CA LEU A 221 -1.22 14.56 -3.40
C LEU A 221 -1.40 13.65 -4.62
N TYR A 222 -0.43 12.75 -4.87
CA TYR A 222 -0.54 11.78 -5.96
C TYR A 222 -1.84 10.98 -5.85
N ARG A 223 -2.15 10.47 -4.65
CA ARG A 223 -3.41 9.74 -4.41
C ARG A 223 -4.65 10.61 -4.59
N LEU A 224 -4.58 11.88 -4.21
CA LEU A 224 -5.70 12.81 -4.30
C LEU A 224 -6.10 13.06 -5.76
N PHE A 225 -5.13 13.16 -6.65
CA PHE A 225 -5.37 13.37 -8.08
C PHE A 225 -5.41 12.08 -8.90
N HIS A 226 -5.17 10.93 -8.28
CA HIS A 226 -5.23 9.63 -8.96
C HIS A 226 -6.67 9.30 -9.41
N PRO A 227 -6.87 8.65 -10.57
CA PRO A 227 -8.20 8.29 -11.08
C PRO A 227 -9.01 7.41 -10.11
N ALA A 228 -8.35 6.57 -9.30
CA ALA A 228 -9.03 5.82 -8.24
C ALA A 228 -9.70 6.71 -7.17
N TYR A 229 -9.20 7.94 -6.95
CA TYR A 229 -9.85 8.90 -6.06
C TYR A 229 -10.85 9.79 -6.79
N LEU A 230 -10.41 10.40 -7.91
CA LEU A 230 -11.19 11.39 -8.65
C LEU A 230 -12.37 10.78 -9.39
N LEU A 231 -12.19 9.60 -9.96
CA LEU A 231 -13.14 8.93 -10.84
C LEU A 231 -13.74 7.68 -10.20
N LYS A 232 -13.33 7.36 -8.95
CA LYS A 232 -13.68 6.13 -8.23
C LYS A 232 -13.38 4.88 -9.06
N GLU A 233 -12.36 4.94 -9.92
CA GLU A 233 -11.96 3.78 -10.70
C GLU A 233 -11.38 2.69 -9.79
N PRO A 234 -11.68 1.42 -10.08
CA PRO A 234 -10.98 0.34 -9.43
C PRO A 234 -9.49 0.48 -9.72
N LEU A 235 -8.64 0.10 -8.77
CA LEU A 235 -7.20 0.00 -8.99
C LEU A 235 -6.94 -1.14 -9.98
N THR A 236 -6.98 -0.84 -11.27
CA THR A 236 -6.69 -1.79 -12.34
C THR A 236 -5.20 -2.13 -12.31
N GLY A 237 -4.86 -3.42 -12.45
CA GLY A 237 -3.48 -3.91 -12.41
C GLY A 237 -2.99 -4.45 -11.06
N ARG A 238 -3.82 -4.49 -10.00
CA ARG A 238 -3.54 -5.32 -8.80
C ARG A 238 -4.69 -6.29 -8.53
N ARG A 239 -4.32 -7.57 -8.40
CA ARG A 239 -5.22 -8.65 -7.96
C ARG A 239 -5.84 -8.26 -6.62
N ASP A 240 -7.14 -8.53 -6.49
CA ASP A 240 -7.81 -8.52 -5.20
C ASP A 240 -6.93 -9.31 -4.20
N PRO A 241 -6.65 -8.81 -2.98
CA PRO A 241 -5.85 -9.53 -1.98
C PRO A 241 -6.44 -10.91 -1.62
N ASN A 242 -7.73 -11.16 -1.90
CA ASN A 242 -8.34 -12.48 -1.78
C ASN A 242 -8.20 -13.35 -3.04
N THR A 243 -7.63 -12.82 -4.13
CA THR A 243 -7.30 -13.60 -5.32
C THR A 243 -5.96 -14.29 -5.11
N LEU A 244 -6.01 -15.61 -4.99
CA LEU A 244 -4.85 -16.49 -4.85
C LEU A 244 -3.74 -16.12 -5.86
N ASN A 245 -2.53 -15.88 -5.36
CA ASN A 245 -1.37 -15.76 -6.23
C ASN A 245 -1.03 -17.15 -6.80
N GLN A 246 -1.51 -17.44 -8.01
CA GLN A 246 -1.32 -18.75 -8.64
C GLN A 246 0.16 -19.15 -8.81
N GLU A 247 1.08 -18.20 -9.03
CA GLU A 247 2.52 -18.50 -9.14
C GLU A 247 3.07 -19.00 -7.79
N PHE A 248 2.77 -18.23 -6.73
CA PHE A 248 3.10 -18.61 -5.35
C PHE A 248 2.51 -19.97 -4.98
N TYR A 249 1.21 -20.16 -5.24
CA TYR A 249 0.50 -21.38 -4.90
C TYR A 249 1.09 -22.61 -5.60
N ASN A 250 1.35 -22.53 -6.91
CA ASN A 250 1.90 -23.64 -7.67
C ASN A 250 3.31 -24.02 -7.19
N GLU A 251 4.16 -23.03 -6.91
CA GLU A 251 5.53 -23.26 -6.43
C GLU A 251 5.52 -23.77 -4.98
N LEU A 252 4.62 -23.30 -4.12
CA LEU A 252 4.47 -23.82 -2.76
C LEU A 252 4.04 -25.29 -2.76
N LEU A 253 3.05 -25.66 -3.60
CA LEU A 253 2.66 -27.07 -3.76
C LEU A 253 3.85 -27.93 -4.21
N TYR A 254 4.62 -27.43 -5.18
CA TYR A 254 5.81 -28.13 -5.68
C TYR A 254 6.86 -28.35 -4.58
N LEU A 255 7.18 -27.32 -3.79
CA LEU A 255 8.09 -27.42 -2.63
C LEU A 255 7.60 -28.43 -1.58
N MET A 256 6.28 -28.51 -1.39
CA MET A 256 5.67 -29.50 -0.50
C MET A 256 5.69 -30.93 -1.05
N GLY A 257 5.84 -31.12 -2.37
CA GLY A 257 5.72 -32.44 -3.02
C GLY A 257 4.28 -32.79 -3.44
N LEU A 258 3.48 -31.76 -3.71
CA LEU A 258 2.06 -31.84 -4.04
C LEU A 258 1.78 -31.29 -5.44
N LYS A 259 0.65 -31.70 -6.02
CA LYS A 259 0.15 -31.25 -7.31
C LYS A 259 -1.38 -31.10 -7.28
N GLU A 260 -1.89 -30.09 -7.96
CA GLU A 260 -3.33 -29.92 -8.19
C GLU A 260 -3.75 -30.78 -9.38
N ASP A 261 -4.61 -31.77 -9.13
CA ASP A 261 -5.29 -32.54 -10.16
C ASP A 261 -6.66 -31.93 -10.46
N LYS A 262 -7.02 -31.91 -11.74
CA LYS A 262 -8.31 -31.42 -12.27
C LYS A 262 -9.12 -32.59 -12.83
N ALA A 263 -9.23 -33.67 -12.07
CA ALA A 263 -10.10 -34.78 -12.44
C ALA A 263 -11.58 -34.43 -12.20
N GLY A 264 -12.41 -34.53 -13.24
CA GLY A 264 -13.87 -34.42 -13.13
C GLY A 264 -14.43 -33.05 -12.74
N GLY A 265 -13.70 -31.96 -12.98
CA GLY A 265 -14.15 -30.59 -12.68
C GLY A 265 -14.01 -30.17 -11.21
N VAL A 266 -13.57 -31.07 -10.33
CA VAL A 266 -13.23 -30.77 -8.93
C VAL A 266 -11.72 -30.70 -8.79
N ARG A 267 -11.21 -29.58 -8.27
CA ARG A 267 -9.79 -29.41 -7.97
C ARG A 267 -9.44 -30.23 -6.73
N ARG A 268 -8.47 -31.14 -6.85
CA ARG A 268 -7.96 -31.92 -5.71
C ARG A 268 -6.45 -31.74 -5.62
N ILE A 269 -5.95 -31.55 -4.40
CA ILE A 269 -4.52 -31.52 -4.14
C ILE A 269 -4.10 -32.92 -3.72
N ALA A 270 -3.10 -33.48 -4.38
CA ALA A 270 -2.60 -34.82 -4.11
C ALA A 270 -1.06 -34.85 -4.12
N ARG A 271 -0.48 -35.88 -3.51
CA ARG A 271 0.95 -36.16 -3.60
C ARG A 271 1.40 -36.35 -5.04
N CYS A 272 2.58 -35.85 -5.38
CA CYS A 272 3.16 -36.04 -6.71
C CYS A 272 3.24 -37.53 -7.10
N PRO A 273 2.99 -37.88 -8.37
CA PRO A 273 3.15 -39.24 -8.86
C PRO A 273 4.62 -39.66 -8.78
N GLU A 274 4.88 -40.95 -8.60
CA GLU A 274 6.23 -41.52 -8.42
C GLU A 274 7.37 -40.93 -9.27
N PRO A 275 7.22 -40.75 -10.60
CA PRO A 275 8.31 -40.19 -11.42
C PRO A 275 8.62 -38.71 -11.13
N GLU A 276 7.71 -37.98 -10.50
CA GLU A 276 7.85 -36.55 -10.16
C GLU A 276 8.20 -36.33 -8.68
N ARG A 277 8.26 -37.39 -7.87
CA ARG A 277 8.58 -37.28 -6.43
C ARG A 277 10.03 -36.89 -6.24
N GLN A 278 10.27 -35.95 -5.33
CA GLN A 278 11.60 -35.44 -5.05
C GLN A 278 11.94 -35.60 -3.57
N PRO A 279 13.08 -36.23 -3.23
CA PRO A 279 13.45 -36.48 -1.84
C PRO A 279 13.50 -35.23 -0.97
N GLY A 280 13.92 -34.09 -1.53
CA GLY A 280 13.96 -32.81 -0.81
C GLY A 280 12.61 -32.14 -0.59
N SER A 281 11.53 -32.60 -1.23
CA SER A 281 10.21 -32.02 -0.97
C SER A 281 9.75 -32.36 0.46
N LEU A 282 9.02 -31.43 1.08
CA LEU A 282 8.70 -31.53 2.50
C LEU A 282 7.95 -32.83 2.84
N LEU A 283 6.98 -33.22 2.01
CA LEU A 283 6.20 -34.45 2.20
C LEU A 283 7.05 -35.71 2.07
N GLU A 284 7.95 -35.80 1.08
CA GLU A 284 8.80 -36.96 0.89
C GLU A 284 9.85 -37.11 2.00
N ASN A 285 10.40 -36.00 2.49
CA ASN A 285 11.30 -35.99 3.65
C ASN A 285 10.59 -36.50 4.91
N THR A 286 9.37 -36.00 5.15
CA THR A 286 8.50 -36.39 6.27
C THR A 286 8.13 -37.88 6.20
N LEU A 287 7.67 -38.35 5.05
CA LEU A 287 7.33 -39.76 4.79
C LEU A 287 8.52 -40.70 5.01
N ARG A 288 9.70 -40.30 4.54
CA ARG A 288 10.92 -41.06 4.77
C ARG A 288 11.23 -41.19 6.26
N LYS A 289 11.06 -40.12 7.02
CA LYS A 289 11.31 -40.15 8.46
C LYS A 289 10.27 -41.00 9.20
N LEU A 290 8.99 -40.86 8.86
CA LEU A 290 7.92 -41.68 9.45
C LEU A 290 8.05 -43.16 9.11
N SER A 291 8.47 -43.51 7.89
CA SER A 291 8.63 -44.91 7.45
C SER A 291 9.86 -45.61 8.02
N THR A 292 10.87 -44.86 8.45
CA THR A 292 12.11 -45.42 9.04
C THR A 292 12.06 -45.56 10.56
N GLY A 293 11.00 -45.11 11.23
CA GLY A 293 10.86 -45.15 12.68
C GLY A 293 9.54 -45.75 13.18
N HIS A 294 9.35 -45.71 14.50
CA HIS A 294 8.07 -46.05 15.17
C HIS A 294 7.05 -44.90 15.17
N GLY A 295 7.31 -43.81 14.44
CA GLY A 295 6.53 -42.56 14.56
C GLY A 295 5.03 -42.76 14.39
N LEU A 296 4.60 -43.46 13.33
CA LEU A 296 3.18 -43.76 13.14
C LEU A 296 2.64 -44.75 14.19
N ASN A 297 3.47 -45.68 14.65
CA ASN A 297 3.09 -46.71 15.63
C ASN A 297 2.87 -46.15 17.04
N ASN A 298 3.50 -45.02 17.37
CA ASN A 298 3.34 -44.31 18.63
C ASN A 298 1.98 -43.59 18.73
N LEU A 299 1.35 -43.26 17.59
CA LEU A 299 0.01 -42.71 17.60
C LEU A 299 -1.00 -43.78 18.06
N PRO A 300 -1.86 -43.48 19.05
CA PRO A 300 -2.97 -44.35 19.41
C PRO A 300 -3.83 -44.68 18.20
N SER A 301 -4.34 -45.93 18.14
CA SER A 301 -5.16 -46.38 17.00
C SER A 301 -6.33 -45.43 16.72
N ALA A 302 -7.03 -44.96 17.76
CA ALA A 302 -8.14 -44.01 17.63
C ALA A 302 -7.77 -42.66 16.99
N ALA A 303 -6.51 -42.21 17.12
CA ALA A 303 -6.02 -41.02 16.43
C ALA A 303 -5.61 -41.35 14.98
N ARG A 304 -5.02 -42.53 14.77
CA ARG A 304 -4.55 -43.00 13.46
C ARG A 304 -5.69 -43.28 12.48
N ASP A 305 -6.80 -43.82 12.97
CA ASP A 305 -7.98 -44.18 12.15
C ASP A 305 -8.64 -42.95 11.49
N GLN A 306 -8.36 -41.74 11.98
CA GLN A 306 -8.83 -40.48 11.37
C GLN A 306 -8.08 -40.13 10.07
N TYR A 307 -6.94 -40.79 9.80
CA TYR A 307 -6.05 -40.50 8.68
C TYR A 307 -6.12 -41.56 7.56
N GLY A 308 -7.09 -42.48 7.62
CA GLY A 308 -7.33 -43.46 6.57
C GLY A 308 -7.52 -44.88 7.10
N GLU A 309 -7.91 -45.78 6.21
CA GLU A 309 -8.29 -47.16 6.57
C GLU A 309 -7.09 -48.13 6.56
N GLY A 310 -6.00 -47.77 5.86
CA GLY A 310 -4.81 -48.62 5.72
C GLY A 310 -3.52 -47.91 6.15
N TYR A 311 -2.50 -48.68 6.53
CA TYR A 311 -1.22 -48.16 7.03
C TYR A 311 -0.58 -47.14 6.08
N ASP A 312 -0.51 -47.43 4.78
CA ASP A 312 0.11 -46.52 3.80
C ASP A 312 -0.68 -45.22 3.64
N GLN A 313 -2.01 -45.30 3.69
CA GLN A 313 -2.87 -44.11 3.64
C GLN A 313 -2.70 -43.26 4.91
N GLN A 314 -2.71 -43.90 6.08
CA GLN A 314 -2.48 -43.25 7.37
C GLN A 314 -1.11 -42.58 7.41
N LEU A 315 -0.06 -43.26 6.92
CA LEU A 315 1.29 -42.72 6.82
C LEU A 315 1.33 -41.44 5.98
N GLU A 316 0.71 -41.46 4.79
CA GLU A 316 0.66 -40.31 3.89
C GLU A 316 -0.15 -39.15 4.46
N GLN A 317 -1.33 -39.41 5.02
CA GLN A 317 -2.20 -38.37 5.55
C GLN A 317 -1.65 -37.74 6.85
N VAL A 318 -0.99 -38.53 7.72
CA VAL A 318 -0.28 -38.00 8.88
C VAL A 318 0.90 -37.13 8.44
N ALA A 319 1.70 -37.60 7.47
CA ALA A 319 2.80 -36.81 6.91
C ALA A 319 2.31 -35.48 6.32
N LEU A 320 1.21 -35.52 5.55
CA LEU A 320 0.59 -34.33 4.97
C LEU A 320 0.09 -33.37 6.05
N ALA A 321 -0.55 -33.88 7.10
CA ALA A 321 -1.03 -33.05 8.21
C ALA A 321 0.12 -32.31 8.92
N LEU A 322 1.24 -33.00 9.20
CA LEU A 322 2.45 -32.39 9.73
C LEU A 322 3.00 -31.29 8.82
N CYS A 323 3.14 -31.60 7.52
CA CYS A 323 3.62 -30.64 6.52
C CYS A 323 2.74 -29.38 6.46
N LEU A 324 1.42 -29.54 6.47
CA LEU A 324 0.47 -28.42 6.45
C LEU A 324 0.59 -27.55 7.71
N MET A 325 0.74 -28.15 8.88
CA MET A 325 0.95 -27.41 10.13
C MET A 325 2.25 -26.61 10.10
N TRP A 326 3.36 -27.23 9.70
CA TRP A 326 4.66 -26.56 9.61
C TRP A 326 4.69 -25.44 8.56
N VAL A 327 4.12 -25.68 7.38
CA VAL A 327 4.00 -24.64 6.34
C VAL A 327 3.12 -23.50 6.84
N ASN A 328 2.00 -23.77 7.51
CA ASN A 328 1.15 -22.72 8.06
C ASN A 328 1.89 -21.86 9.10
N ARG A 329 2.70 -22.48 9.97
CA ARG A 329 3.58 -21.75 10.90
C ARG A 329 4.61 -20.89 10.17
N LEU A 330 5.28 -21.42 9.15
CA LEU A 330 6.25 -20.65 8.35
C LEU A 330 5.60 -19.47 7.63
N LEU A 331 4.40 -19.65 7.06
CA LEU A 331 3.65 -18.57 6.42
C LEU A 331 3.25 -17.49 7.43
N PHE A 332 2.80 -17.91 8.62
CA PHE A 332 2.49 -16.97 9.70
C PHE A 332 3.75 -16.20 10.15
N LEU A 333 4.88 -16.89 10.34
CA LEU A 333 6.14 -16.26 10.68
C LEU A 333 6.59 -15.28 9.60
N LYS A 334 6.36 -15.57 8.32
CA LYS A 334 6.72 -14.66 7.23
C LYS A 334 5.86 -13.41 7.22
N LEU A 335 4.56 -13.56 7.53
CA LEU A 335 3.67 -12.42 7.77
C LEU A 335 4.17 -11.57 8.96
N LEU A 336 4.51 -12.19 10.09
CA LEU A 336 5.04 -11.51 11.26
C LEU A 336 6.35 -10.78 10.95
N GLU A 337 7.29 -11.44 10.29
CA GLU A 337 8.56 -10.87 9.86
C GLU A 337 8.33 -9.61 9.01
N GLY A 338 7.47 -9.71 7.99
CA GLY A 338 7.14 -8.58 7.13
C GLY A 338 6.49 -7.41 7.89
N GLN A 339 5.66 -7.71 8.89
CA GLN A 339 5.09 -6.68 9.77
C GLN A 339 6.17 -6.01 10.64
N LEU A 340 7.05 -6.79 11.25
CA LEU A 340 8.14 -6.25 12.08
C LEU A 340 9.09 -5.38 11.26
N VAL A 341 9.50 -5.82 10.07
CA VAL A 341 10.32 -5.02 9.14
C VAL A 341 9.61 -3.70 8.79
N ARG A 342 8.30 -3.74 8.57
CA ARG A 342 7.51 -2.57 8.18
C ARG A 342 7.29 -1.57 9.31
N TYR A 343 7.16 -2.03 10.56
CA TYR A 343 6.88 -1.16 11.71
C TYR A 343 8.11 -0.44 12.26
N HIS A 344 9.30 -0.79 11.77
CA HIS A 344 10.56 -0.19 12.20
C HIS A 344 11.23 0.59 11.07
N ASP A 345 12.20 1.44 11.44
CA ASP A 345 12.98 2.19 10.48
C ASP A 345 13.70 1.27 9.48
N ALA A 346 13.81 1.72 8.23
CA ALA A 346 14.41 0.94 7.15
C ALA A 346 15.87 0.53 7.43
N THR A 347 16.58 1.30 8.27
CA THR A 347 17.95 0.97 8.71
C THR A 347 18.03 -0.25 9.62
N LEU A 348 16.90 -0.68 10.20
CA LEU A 348 16.78 -1.83 11.09
C LEU A 348 16.12 -3.04 10.41
N ALA A 349 15.76 -2.93 9.12
CA ALA A 349 15.01 -3.97 8.41
C ALA A 349 15.66 -5.36 8.52
N ASP A 350 16.99 -5.44 8.34
CA ASP A 350 17.73 -6.71 8.42
C ASP A 350 17.73 -7.32 9.83
N THR A 351 17.59 -6.51 10.88
CA THR A 351 17.48 -7.03 12.25
C THR A 351 16.19 -7.84 12.43
N PHE A 352 15.11 -7.42 11.79
CA PHE A 352 13.82 -8.09 11.89
C PHE A 352 13.63 -9.23 10.88
N ARG A 353 14.61 -9.51 10.03
CA ARG A 353 14.61 -10.63 9.08
C ARG A 353 15.22 -11.87 9.72
N PHE A 354 14.35 -12.75 10.21
CA PHE A 354 14.74 -13.97 10.95
C PHE A 354 14.43 -15.27 10.20
N LEU A 355 13.61 -15.25 9.14
CA LEU A 355 13.36 -16.38 8.23
C LEU A 355 14.34 -16.36 7.05
N THR A 356 15.64 -16.44 7.33
CA THR A 356 16.69 -16.47 6.30
C THR A 356 17.54 -17.72 6.42
N PRO A 357 18.14 -18.24 5.33
CA PRO A 357 19.02 -19.41 5.41
C PRO A 357 20.25 -19.20 6.29
N ALA A 358 20.65 -17.96 6.57
CA ALA A 358 21.73 -17.65 7.48
C ALA A 358 21.33 -17.80 8.96
N ARG A 359 20.04 -17.61 9.28
CA ARG A 359 19.47 -17.74 10.63
C ARG A 359 18.88 -19.13 10.87
N LEU A 360 18.39 -19.77 9.81
CA LEU A 360 17.76 -21.09 9.83
C LEU A 360 18.50 -22.02 8.85
N PRO A 361 19.74 -22.41 9.17
CA PRO A 361 20.52 -23.30 8.31
C PRO A 361 19.94 -24.71 8.25
N GLU A 362 19.33 -25.20 9.34
CA GLU A 362 18.82 -26.56 9.51
C GLU A 362 17.40 -26.54 10.10
N TYR A 363 16.74 -27.70 10.10
CA TYR A 363 15.37 -27.81 10.64
C TYR A 363 15.31 -27.66 12.17
N ASP A 364 16.43 -27.84 12.88
CA ASP A 364 16.54 -27.63 14.32
C ASP A 364 16.28 -26.16 14.71
N GLU A 365 16.79 -25.20 13.95
CA GLU A 365 16.48 -23.78 14.22
C GLU A 365 15.03 -23.44 13.89
N VAL A 366 14.41 -24.13 12.92
CA VAL A 366 12.97 -23.97 12.63
C VAL A 366 12.13 -24.46 13.81
N GLN A 367 12.47 -25.63 14.37
CA GLN A 367 11.85 -26.18 15.58
C GLN A 367 12.02 -25.22 16.78
N THR A 368 13.23 -24.71 16.99
CA THR A 368 13.56 -23.72 18.03
C THR A 368 12.68 -22.48 17.89
N LEU A 369 12.55 -21.95 16.66
CA LEU A 369 11.70 -20.80 16.40
C LEU A 369 10.23 -21.08 16.73
N PHE A 370 9.71 -22.26 16.40
CA PHE A 370 8.33 -22.63 16.71
C PHE A 370 8.05 -22.68 18.21
N PHE A 371 8.88 -23.39 18.99
CA PHE A 371 8.50 -23.79 20.34
C PHE A 371 9.30 -23.13 21.47
N GLU A 372 10.48 -22.61 21.18
CA GLU A 372 11.34 -21.97 22.17
C GLU A 372 11.34 -20.44 22.04
N VAL A 373 10.94 -19.92 20.87
CA VAL A 373 10.80 -18.48 20.65
C VAL A 373 9.32 -18.07 20.68
N LEU A 374 8.52 -18.57 19.75
CA LEU A 374 7.14 -18.09 19.55
C LEU A 374 6.19 -18.54 20.65
N ASN A 375 6.40 -19.73 21.20
CA ASN A 375 5.59 -20.30 22.26
C ASN A 375 6.11 -20.01 23.69
N ARG A 376 7.19 -19.24 23.85
CA ARG A 376 7.75 -18.89 25.16
C ARG A 376 7.95 -17.39 25.38
N PRO A 377 7.50 -16.83 26.52
CA PRO A 377 7.84 -15.47 26.93
C PRO A 377 9.35 -15.26 27.01
N PRO A 378 9.89 -14.06 26.70
CA PRO A 378 11.32 -13.80 26.75
C PRO A 378 11.99 -14.15 28.09
N ALA A 379 11.27 -14.03 29.20
CA ALA A 379 11.78 -14.36 30.54
C ALA A 379 12.01 -15.86 30.77
N GLU A 380 11.42 -16.72 29.94
CA GLU A 380 11.49 -18.20 30.04
C GLU A 380 12.38 -18.82 28.94
N ARG A 381 12.96 -17.99 28.07
CA ARG A 381 13.88 -18.41 27.02
C ARG A 381 15.27 -18.65 27.60
N SER A 382 15.98 -19.62 27.03
CA SER A 382 17.38 -19.86 27.39
C SER A 382 18.28 -18.71 26.88
N PRO A 383 19.48 -18.52 27.48
CA PRO A 383 20.37 -17.41 27.11
C PRO A 383 20.80 -17.41 25.63
N ASP A 384 20.98 -18.59 25.04
CA ASP A 384 21.32 -18.80 23.63
C ASP A 384 20.16 -18.40 22.71
N VAL A 385 18.94 -18.86 22.97
CA VAL A 385 17.73 -18.50 22.19
C VAL A 385 17.47 -16.98 22.25
N LEU A 386 17.69 -16.35 23.41
CA LEU A 386 17.60 -14.89 23.55
C LEU A 386 18.65 -14.14 22.73
N ALA A 387 19.86 -14.70 22.59
CA ALA A 387 20.93 -14.10 21.81
C ALA A 387 20.65 -14.21 20.30
N ASP A 388 20.07 -15.33 19.86
CA ASP A 388 19.81 -15.60 18.45
C ASP A 388 18.55 -14.89 17.93
N PHE A 389 17.51 -14.75 18.77
CA PHE A 389 16.21 -14.16 18.40
C PHE A 389 15.70 -13.06 19.38
N PRO A 390 16.51 -12.05 19.73
CA PRO A 390 16.11 -11.03 20.71
C PRO A 390 14.92 -10.17 20.26
N GLN A 391 14.77 -9.98 18.95
CA GLN A 391 13.74 -9.14 18.33
C GLN A 391 12.42 -9.85 18.04
N VAL A 392 12.35 -11.18 18.21
CA VAL A 392 11.15 -11.96 17.87
C VAL A 392 10.23 -12.02 19.10
N PRO A 393 9.00 -11.46 19.00
CA PRO A 393 8.09 -11.39 20.14
C PRO A 393 7.56 -12.77 20.51
N TYR A 394 7.14 -12.92 21.76
CA TYR A 394 6.28 -14.03 22.16
C TYR A 394 4.86 -13.81 21.63
N LEU A 395 4.24 -14.86 21.10
CA LEU A 395 2.85 -14.84 20.68
C LEU A 395 2.09 -15.91 21.43
N ASN A 396 1.08 -15.50 22.20
CA ASN A 396 0.17 -16.42 22.87
C ASN A 396 -0.82 -17.03 21.86
N SER A 397 -0.29 -17.81 20.91
CA SER A 397 -1.03 -18.39 19.79
C SER A 397 -0.95 -19.90 19.86
N SER A 398 -2.12 -20.54 19.88
CA SER A 398 -2.25 -22.00 19.82
C SER A 398 -1.62 -22.61 18.57
N LEU A 399 -1.38 -21.79 17.54
CA LEU A 399 -0.64 -22.22 16.35
C LEU A 399 0.77 -22.72 16.70
N PHE A 400 1.39 -22.20 17.75
CA PHE A 400 2.76 -22.56 18.18
C PHE A 400 2.78 -23.45 19.43
N GLU A 401 1.62 -23.92 19.90
CA GLU A 401 1.58 -24.99 20.89
C GLU A 401 1.96 -26.32 20.22
N PRO A 402 2.77 -27.18 20.87
CA PRO A 402 3.09 -28.50 20.35
C PRO A 402 1.82 -29.32 20.12
N SER A 403 1.62 -29.80 18.90
CA SER A 403 0.47 -30.65 18.58
C SER A 403 0.69 -32.10 19.07
N LEU A 404 -0.41 -32.82 19.31
CA LEU A 404 -0.35 -34.25 19.63
C LEU A 404 0.37 -35.06 18.55
N LEU A 405 0.15 -34.71 17.27
CA LEU A 405 0.84 -35.35 16.15
C LEU A 405 2.36 -35.18 16.25
N GLU A 406 2.84 -33.96 16.43
CA GLU A 406 4.29 -33.69 16.54
C GLU A 406 4.89 -34.39 17.77
N GLY A 407 4.20 -34.34 18.92
CA GLY A 407 4.67 -34.96 20.15
C GLY A 407 4.67 -36.49 20.15
N GLN A 408 3.84 -37.13 19.32
CA GLN A 408 3.74 -38.59 19.26
C GLN A 408 4.39 -39.19 18.02
N THR A 409 4.62 -38.43 16.95
CA THR A 409 5.23 -38.92 15.72
C THR A 409 6.66 -38.42 15.55
N ILE A 410 6.83 -37.31 14.85
CA ILE A 410 8.09 -36.63 14.60
C ILE A 410 7.87 -35.12 14.66
N ASP A 411 8.91 -34.42 15.09
CA ASP A 411 9.03 -32.97 15.00
C ASP A 411 9.70 -32.55 13.68
N ILE A 412 9.70 -31.24 13.39
CA ILE A 412 10.31 -30.73 12.16
C ILE A 412 11.83 -30.88 12.19
N SER A 413 12.46 -30.78 13.36
CA SER A 413 13.88 -31.07 13.61
C SER A 413 14.30 -32.49 13.18
N GLY A 414 13.36 -33.45 13.22
CA GLY A 414 13.61 -34.80 12.78
C GLY A 414 13.83 -34.96 11.26
N LEU A 415 13.50 -33.94 10.47
CA LEU A 415 13.68 -33.94 9.01
C LEU A 415 15.15 -33.91 8.63
N ARG A 416 15.48 -34.50 7.47
CA ARG A 416 16.87 -34.54 7.03
C ARG A 416 17.27 -33.23 6.34
N ASP A 417 18.35 -32.63 6.79
CA ASP A 417 18.96 -31.45 6.19
C ASP A 417 19.70 -31.75 4.89
N GLY A 418 19.95 -30.69 4.12
CA GLY A 418 20.78 -30.74 2.90
C GLY A 418 20.22 -31.60 1.76
N LEU A 419 18.97 -32.08 1.86
CA LEU A 419 18.33 -32.78 0.75
C LEU A 419 18.09 -31.83 -0.42
N GLY A 420 18.37 -32.33 -1.62
CA GLY A 420 18.21 -31.59 -2.86
C GLY A 420 16.80 -31.66 -3.45
N LEU A 421 16.39 -30.54 -4.04
CA LEU A 421 15.19 -30.39 -4.86
C LEU A 421 15.57 -29.71 -6.17
N ALA A 422 15.08 -30.21 -7.30
CA ALA A 422 15.23 -29.50 -8.57
C ALA A 422 14.46 -28.16 -8.51
N PRO A 423 14.96 -27.11 -9.17
CA PRO A 423 14.24 -25.83 -9.24
C PRO A 423 12.91 -25.99 -9.97
N PHE A 424 11.83 -25.41 -9.44
CA PHE A 424 10.56 -25.34 -10.15
C PHE A 424 10.76 -24.58 -11.48
N PRO A 425 10.28 -25.09 -12.64
CA PRO A 425 10.51 -24.43 -13.92
C PRO A 425 10.09 -22.95 -13.97
N GLY A 426 8.99 -22.62 -13.31
CA GLY A 426 8.46 -21.25 -13.17
C GLY A 426 8.89 -20.53 -11.88
N SER A 427 9.95 -21.00 -11.21
CA SER A 427 10.35 -20.46 -9.91
C SER A 427 10.62 -18.96 -9.96
N VAL A 428 10.12 -18.23 -8.96
CA VAL A 428 10.45 -16.81 -8.76
C VAL A 428 11.97 -16.59 -8.61
N LEU A 429 12.70 -17.58 -8.13
CA LEU A 429 14.15 -17.51 -7.90
C LEU A 429 15.00 -17.73 -9.17
N ARG A 430 14.37 -18.02 -10.32
CA ARG A 430 15.06 -18.07 -11.62
C ARG A 430 15.11 -16.71 -12.32
N LYS A 431 14.43 -15.69 -11.78
CA LYS A 431 14.40 -14.32 -12.33
C LYS A 431 15.74 -13.61 -12.08
N ALA A 432 16.11 -12.68 -12.97
CA ALA A 432 17.33 -11.90 -12.82
C ALA A 432 17.30 -11.07 -11.52
N GLY A 433 18.38 -11.13 -10.72
CA GLY A 433 18.48 -10.44 -9.44
C GLY A 433 17.94 -11.20 -8.23
N ALA A 434 17.40 -12.42 -8.41
CA ALA A 434 17.03 -13.28 -7.29
C ALA A 434 18.27 -13.77 -6.51
N PRO A 435 18.14 -14.05 -5.20
CA PRO A 435 19.23 -14.59 -4.40
C PRO A 435 19.64 -15.99 -4.90
N ALA A 436 20.94 -16.28 -4.84
CA ALA A 436 21.47 -17.59 -5.22
C ALA A 436 21.12 -18.63 -4.15
N VAL A 437 20.46 -19.72 -4.57
CA VAL A 437 20.14 -20.83 -3.67
C VAL A 437 21.33 -21.79 -3.59
N PRO A 438 21.79 -22.17 -2.38
CA PRO A 438 22.87 -23.14 -2.22
C PRO A 438 22.58 -24.47 -2.91
N ALA A 439 23.59 -25.04 -3.57
CA ALA A 439 23.49 -26.37 -4.16
C ALA A 439 23.49 -27.45 -3.07
N ALA A 440 22.67 -28.48 -3.26
CA ALA A 440 22.65 -29.68 -2.43
C ALA A 440 23.50 -30.80 -3.03
N LYS A 441 23.84 -31.80 -2.22
CA LYS A 441 24.38 -33.07 -2.75
C LYS A 441 23.30 -33.73 -3.60
N ALA A 442 23.62 -34.00 -4.86
CA ALA A 442 22.69 -34.66 -5.77
C ALA A 442 22.32 -36.05 -5.22
N HIS A 443 21.04 -36.27 -4.97
CA HIS A 443 20.51 -37.57 -4.55
C HIS A 443 19.79 -38.32 -5.68
N THR A 444 19.68 -37.69 -6.85
CA THR A 444 19.21 -38.29 -8.09
C THR A 444 20.13 -37.86 -9.25
N ALA A 445 20.07 -38.58 -10.37
CA ALA A 445 20.92 -38.33 -11.54
C ALA A 445 20.49 -37.10 -12.40
N GLN A 446 19.53 -36.31 -11.94
CA GLN A 446 18.88 -35.26 -12.75
C GLN A 446 19.12 -33.87 -12.16
N ALA A 447 19.71 -33.00 -13.01
CA ALA A 447 19.82 -31.53 -12.89
C ALA A 447 20.55 -31.00 -11.63
N PRO A 448 20.93 -29.71 -11.59
CA PRO A 448 21.39 -29.09 -10.34
C PRO A 448 20.27 -29.12 -9.31
N GLN A 449 20.60 -29.52 -8.08
CA GLN A 449 19.66 -29.57 -6.97
C GLN A 449 19.93 -28.41 -6.01
N TRP A 450 18.89 -27.66 -5.66
CA TRP A 450 18.92 -26.67 -4.61
C TRP A 450 18.65 -27.32 -3.26
N ALA A 451 19.32 -26.86 -2.21
CA ALA A 451 19.03 -27.29 -0.86
C ALA A 451 17.60 -26.89 -0.47
N ALA A 452 16.79 -27.87 -0.03
CA ALA A 452 15.35 -27.72 0.09
C ALA A 452 14.91 -26.63 1.08
N LEU A 453 15.48 -26.59 2.29
CA LEU A 453 15.15 -25.58 3.29
C LEU A 453 15.58 -24.16 2.84
N PRO A 454 16.83 -23.94 2.38
CA PRO A 454 17.21 -22.66 1.78
C PRO A 454 16.33 -22.24 0.60
N TYR A 455 15.90 -23.19 -0.25
CA TYR A 455 14.98 -22.91 -1.33
C TYR A 455 13.63 -22.43 -0.77
N LEU A 456 13.03 -23.14 0.17
CA LEU A 456 11.76 -22.73 0.80
C LEU A 456 11.85 -21.33 1.41
N LEU A 457 12.92 -21.03 2.16
CA LEU A 457 13.10 -19.73 2.82
C LEU A 457 13.27 -18.59 1.81
N HIS A 458 14.11 -18.76 0.78
CA HIS A 458 14.27 -17.75 -0.27
C HIS A 458 12.99 -17.59 -1.11
N PHE A 459 12.27 -18.68 -1.37
CA PHE A 459 10.97 -18.64 -2.03
C PHE A 459 9.98 -17.80 -1.24
N LEU A 460 9.83 -18.06 0.07
CA LEU A 460 8.96 -17.26 0.94
C LEU A 460 9.41 -15.80 0.98
N ASP A 461 10.72 -15.53 0.98
CA ASP A 461 11.25 -14.17 0.97
C ASP A 461 11.04 -13.38 -0.31
N ALA A 462 10.85 -14.06 -1.45
CA ALA A 462 10.61 -13.41 -2.73
C ALA A 462 9.19 -12.80 -2.86
N TYR A 463 8.29 -13.04 -1.90
CA TYR A 463 6.92 -12.50 -1.91
C TYR A 463 6.68 -11.56 -0.71
N ASP A 464 5.83 -10.55 -0.91
CA ASP A 464 5.43 -9.60 0.12
C ASP A 464 4.17 -10.09 0.87
N PHE A 465 4.36 -10.49 2.12
CA PHE A 465 3.30 -10.98 3.01
C PHE A 465 2.65 -9.87 3.85
N ALA A 466 3.22 -8.67 3.96
CA ALA A 466 2.88 -7.67 4.98
C ALA A 466 1.68 -6.75 4.63
N THR A 467 0.78 -7.17 3.74
CA THR A 467 -0.21 -6.29 3.10
C THR A 467 -1.59 -6.21 3.77
N ASP A 468 -1.67 -6.00 5.09
CA ASP A 468 -2.98 -5.78 5.75
C ASP A 468 -3.51 -4.31 5.70
N PRO A 469 -4.86 -4.09 5.65
CA PRO A 469 -5.54 -2.86 5.17
C PRO A 469 -5.61 -1.64 6.09
N THR A 470 -5.32 -1.74 7.39
CA THR A 470 -5.95 -0.81 8.35
C THR A 470 -5.02 0.05 9.19
N THR A 471 -3.70 -0.13 9.16
CA THR A 471 -2.82 0.64 10.06
C THR A 471 -1.51 1.05 9.39
N SER A 472 -1.37 2.36 9.17
CA SER A 472 -0.06 2.99 8.95
C SER A 472 0.04 4.19 9.90
N HIS A 473 0.75 4.01 11.01
CA HIS A 473 1.33 5.14 11.73
C HIS A 473 2.51 5.67 10.90
N ALA A 474 2.59 7.00 10.81
CA ALA A 474 3.68 7.69 10.15
C ALA A 474 4.98 7.53 10.97
N PRO A 475 6.15 7.39 10.34
CA PRO A 475 7.42 7.54 11.03
C PRO A 475 7.57 8.99 11.50
N ALA A 476 8.08 9.18 12.71
CA ALA A 476 8.39 10.49 13.27
C ALA A 476 9.44 11.21 12.40
N PRO A 477 9.36 12.53 12.21
CA PRO A 477 10.39 13.27 11.48
C PRO A 477 11.73 13.16 12.20
N ALA A 478 12.79 12.90 11.44
CA ALA A 478 14.15 12.95 11.92
C ALA A 478 14.42 14.33 12.53
N GLU A 479 14.68 14.38 13.84
CA GLU A 479 15.25 15.55 14.49
C GLU A 479 16.63 15.81 13.90
N GLY A 480 16.71 16.83 13.05
CA GLY A 480 17.95 17.41 12.60
C GLY A 480 18.66 18.08 13.76
N GLY A 481 19.85 17.55 14.09
CA GLY A 481 21.02 18.30 14.54
C GLY A 481 20.83 19.25 15.72
N ALA A 482 21.17 18.77 16.91
CA ALA A 482 21.60 19.64 18.00
C ALA A 482 22.70 20.63 17.52
N PRO A 483 22.71 21.87 18.03
CA PRO A 483 23.56 22.93 17.54
C PRO A 483 25.04 22.59 17.79
N ARG A 484 25.87 22.83 16.76
CA ARG A 484 27.32 22.78 16.88
C ARG A 484 27.76 23.67 18.05
N ARG A 485 28.32 23.04 19.08
CA ARG A 485 29.09 23.73 20.12
C ARG A 485 30.22 24.51 19.43
N CYS A 486 30.17 25.84 19.52
CA CYS A 486 31.34 26.67 19.27
C CYS A 486 32.43 26.27 20.26
N ALA A 487 33.56 25.78 19.75
CA ALA A 487 34.80 25.68 20.52
C ALA A 487 35.37 27.10 20.72
N PRO A 488 35.98 27.39 21.87
CA PRO A 488 36.40 28.74 22.24
C PRO A 488 37.58 29.21 21.39
N ALA A 489 37.54 30.48 21.00
CA ALA A 489 38.62 31.18 20.34
C ALA A 489 39.91 31.09 21.17
N ARG A 490 40.96 30.51 20.58
CA ARG A 490 42.32 30.54 21.10
C ARG A 490 42.85 31.97 21.01
N CYS A 491 43.19 32.55 22.16
CA CYS A 491 44.07 33.71 22.25
C CYS A 491 45.44 33.37 21.63
N PRO A 492 46.07 34.28 20.87
CA PRO A 492 47.41 34.06 20.35
C PRO A 492 48.44 34.22 21.48
N ARG A 493 49.23 33.17 21.73
CA ARG A 493 50.49 33.30 22.48
C ARG A 493 51.60 33.76 21.51
N PRO A 494 52.47 34.70 21.91
CA PRO A 494 53.52 35.19 21.06
C PRO A 494 54.68 34.19 20.97
N HIS A 495 55.25 34.05 19.78
CA HIS A 495 56.53 33.37 19.54
C HIS A 495 57.68 34.19 20.15
N PRO A 496 58.68 33.55 20.79
CA PRO A 496 59.99 34.14 20.99
C PRO A 496 60.96 33.59 19.91
N ALA A 497 61.66 34.48 19.20
CA ALA A 497 62.90 34.13 18.53
C ALA A 497 63.81 35.36 18.36
N ALA A 498 64.98 35.22 18.97
CA ALA A 498 66.30 35.72 18.55
C ALA A 498 66.59 37.23 18.53
N ALA A 499 67.31 37.61 19.58
CA ALA A 499 68.42 38.55 19.63
C ALA A 499 69.07 38.96 18.30
N LEU A 500 69.27 40.27 18.14
CA LEU A 500 70.52 40.88 17.66
C LEU A 500 70.56 42.31 18.22
N GLY A 501 71.60 42.60 19.01
CA GLY A 501 71.64 43.76 19.89
C GLY A 501 72.13 45.05 19.25
N ARG A 502 72.14 46.10 20.07
CA ARG A 502 73.28 47.03 20.25
C ARG A 502 72.93 48.11 21.29
N ARG A 503 73.80 48.15 22.31
CA ARG A 503 74.44 49.33 22.95
C ARG A 503 73.62 50.53 23.45
N ALA A 504 74.08 50.93 24.65
CA ALA A 504 74.16 52.27 25.24
C ALA A 504 72.83 52.87 25.71
N GLY A 505 72.70 53.42 26.91
CA GLY A 505 73.69 53.80 27.92
C GLY A 505 73.04 54.89 28.79
N ALA A 506 73.50 55.00 30.04
CA ALA A 506 73.17 56.04 31.01
C ALA A 506 71.68 56.09 31.45
N GLY A 507 71.34 56.28 32.70
CA GLY A 507 72.09 56.75 33.84
C GLY A 507 71.10 57.43 34.77
N VAL A 508 71.25 57.14 36.07
CA VAL A 508 70.60 57.75 37.24
C VAL A 508 69.16 57.32 37.50
#